data_AF-A0AAV5PVU3-F1
#
_entry.id   AF-A0AAV5PVU3-F1
#
_cell.length_a   1.000
_cell.length_b   1.000
_cell.length_c   1.000
_cell.angle_alpha   90.00
_cell.angle_beta   90.00
_cell.angle_gamma   90.00
#
_symmetry.space_group_name_H-M   'P 1'
#
loop_
_entity.id
_entity.type
_entity.pdbx_description
1 polymer ?
#
loop_
_entity_poly.entity_id
_entity_poly.type
_entity_poly.pdbx_seq_one_letter_code
_entity_poly.pdbx_strand_id
1 'polypeptide(L)'
;MDHYTSALSDAYTSLLQKEKAQTIDHLKIALETLESLPTKLSASGRSLHSSPYNPSSPIIQGSHVAYKPKSGSDWIVCRVERVISETKFEVRDPEPDDDHQGALFIANGKEIILLPIDKDGKPKPKLKSYKSGMKVLAKYPETTAFYPAEFVENRGTVCMLRFEGEEEVGKLTAVDRVYVLPWPKGI
;
A
#
# COMPACT_ATOMS: atom_id res chain seq x y z
N MET A 1 -70.52 -18.00 16.46
CA MET A 1 -69.47 -17.86 17.49
C MET A 1 -68.09 -17.71 16.83
N ASP A 2 -68.05 -17.42 15.53
CA ASP A 2 -66.97 -17.84 14.63
C ASP A 2 -66.14 -16.67 14.09
N HIS A 3 -66.60 -15.42 14.31
CA HIS A 3 -65.88 -14.21 13.92
C HIS A 3 -64.76 -13.84 14.91
N TYR A 4 -64.92 -14.18 16.19
CA TYR A 4 -63.94 -13.88 17.23
C TYR A 4 -62.69 -14.77 17.13
N THR A 5 -62.87 -16.04 16.77
CA THR A 5 -61.78 -17.01 16.56
C THR A 5 -60.97 -16.70 15.30
N SER A 6 -61.61 -16.24 14.22
CA SER A 6 -60.93 -15.79 13.00
C SER A 6 -60.03 -14.57 13.27
N ALA A 7 -60.56 -13.55 13.96
CA ALA A 7 -59.81 -12.33 14.25
C ALA A 7 -58.58 -12.59 15.14
N LEU A 8 -58.68 -13.51 16.11
CA LEU A 8 -57.54 -13.93 16.94
C LEU A 8 -56.49 -14.71 16.14
N SER A 9 -56.92 -15.57 15.21
CA SER A 9 -56.03 -16.32 14.31
C SER A 9 -55.25 -15.39 13.37
N ASP A 10 -55.93 -14.38 12.81
CA ASP A 10 -55.33 -13.40 11.91
C ASP A 10 -54.33 -12.50 12.65
N ALA A 11 -54.67 -12.09 13.88
CA ALA A 11 -53.77 -11.33 14.74
C ALA A 11 -52.52 -12.14 15.11
N TYR A 12 -52.68 -13.41 15.47
CA TYR A 12 -51.56 -14.31 15.78
C TYR A 12 -50.65 -14.54 14.55
N THR A 13 -51.24 -14.78 13.38
CA THR A 13 -50.48 -14.93 12.12
C THR A 13 -49.72 -13.66 11.77
N SER A 14 -50.35 -12.49 11.94
CA SER A 14 -49.71 -11.20 11.69
C SER A 14 -48.54 -10.91 12.64
N LEU A 15 -48.66 -11.30 13.91
CA LEU A 15 -47.58 -11.20 14.89
C LEU A 15 -46.39 -12.08 14.50
N LEU A 16 -46.62 -13.35 14.15
CA LEU A 16 -45.57 -14.26 13.69
C LEU A 16 -44.87 -13.76 12.41
N GLN A 17 -45.64 -13.19 11.47
CA GLN A 17 -45.09 -12.62 10.25
C GLN A 17 -44.16 -11.44 10.55
N LYS A 18 -44.54 -10.59 11.53
CA LYS A 18 -43.78 -9.42 11.96
C LYS A 18 -42.48 -9.82 12.68
N GLU A 19 -42.54 -10.78 13.59
CA GLU A 19 -41.34 -11.30 14.27
C GLU A 19 -40.37 -11.97 13.30
N LYS A 20 -40.88 -12.73 12.32
CA LYS A 20 -40.07 -13.34 11.26
C LYS A 20 -39.38 -12.29 10.40
N ALA A 21 -40.09 -11.23 10.00
CA ALA A 21 -39.51 -10.13 9.23
C ALA A 21 -38.39 -9.42 10.00
N GLN A 22 -38.62 -9.10 11.27
CA GLN A 22 -37.60 -8.49 12.13
C GLN A 22 -36.36 -9.36 12.28
N THR A 23 -36.56 -10.67 12.47
CA THR A 23 -35.45 -11.62 12.59
C THR A 23 -34.64 -11.68 11.29
N ILE A 24 -35.30 -11.71 10.13
CA ILE A 24 -34.63 -11.71 8.83
C ILE A 24 -33.82 -10.43 8.62
N ASP A 25 -34.37 -9.26 8.95
CA ASP A 25 -33.66 -7.99 8.81
C ASP A 25 -32.43 -7.93 9.72
N HIS A 26 -32.55 -8.39 10.98
CA HIS A 26 -31.42 -8.48 11.90
C HIS A 26 -30.33 -9.43 11.38
N LEU A 27 -30.71 -10.58 10.82
CA LEU A 27 -29.76 -11.54 10.26
C LEU A 27 -29.05 -11.00 9.00
N LYS A 28 -29.75 -10.24 8.15
CA LYS A 28 -29.14 -9.56 6.99
C LYS A 28 -28.11 -8.53 7.43
N ILE A 29 -28.46 -7.69 8.41
CA ILE A 29 -27.54 -6.68 8.97
C ILE A 29 -26.31 -7.36 9.58
N ALA A 30 -26.52 -8.46 10.32
CA ALA A 30 -25.41 -9.22 10.89
C ALA A 30 -24.52 -9.85 9.81
N LEU A 31 -25.11 -10.35 8.70
CA LEU A 31 -24.35 -10.91 7.58
C LEU A 31 -23.55 -9.83 6.85
N GLU A 32 -24.14 -8.69 6.53
CA GLU A 32 -23.44 -7.55 5.94
C GLU A 32 -22.31 -7.07 6.85
N THR A 33 -22.54 -7.06 8.17
CA THR A 33 -21.50 -6.74 9.16
C THR A 33 -20.37 -7.78 9.14
N LEU A 34 -20.67 -9.07 9.07
CA LEU A 34 -19.70 -10.17 8.96
C LEU A 34 -18.93 -10.17 7.62
N GLU A 35 -19.58 -9.81 6.52
CA GLU A 35 -18.96 -9.66 5.20
C GLU A 35 -18.06 -8.42 5.14
N SER A 36 -18.40 -7.37 5.90
CA SER A 36 -17.56 -6.19 6.08
C SER A 36 -16.38 -6.41 7.05
N LEU A 37 -16.42 -7.48 7.86
CA LEU A 37 -15.32 -7.83 8.74
C LEU A 37 -14.16 -8.41 7.93
N PRO A 38 -12.91 -7.99 8.18
CA PRO A 38 -11.75 -8.49 7.46
C PRO A 38 -11.58 -10.00 7.72
N THR A 39 -11.94 -10.82 6.73
CA THR A 39 -12.12 -12.29 6.87
C THR A 39 -10.81 -13.10 6.79
N LYS A 40 -9.65 -12.46 6.78
CA LYS A 40 -8.33 -13.11 6.84
C LYS A 40 -7.44 -12.26 7.73
N LEU A 41 -6.58 -12.89 8.56
CA LEU A 41 -5.36 -12.23 9.05
C LEU A 41 -4.82 -11.44 7.86
N SER A 42 -4.81 -10.11 7.92
CA SER A 42 -4.47 -9.28 6.77
C SER A 42 -3.10 -9.75 6.30
N ALA A 43 -3.04 -10.41 5.13
CA ALA A 43 -1.83 -11.02 4.65
C ALA A 43 -0.76 -9.93 4.58
N SER A 44 0.28 -10.07 5.40
CA SER A 44 1.41 -9.15 5.45
C SER A 44 2.60 -9.79 4.77
N GLY A 45 3.27 -9.05 3.91
CA GLY A 45 4.51 -9.47 3.30
C GLY A 45 5.70 -8.61 3.70
N ARG A 46 6.82 -8.86 3.03
CA ARG A 46 8.08 -8.16 3.19
C ARG A 46 8.82 -8.01 1.87
N SER A 47 9.58 -6.93 1.76
CA SER A 47 10.65 -6.79 0.78
C SER A 47 11.85 -7.65 1.18
N LEU A 48 12.60 -8.14 0.21
CA LEU A 48 13.90 -8.80 0.43
C LEU A 48 15.05 -7.79 0.54
N HIS A 49 14.81 -6.50 0.26
CA HIS A 49 15.76 -5.40 0.45
C HIS A 49 15.70 -4.84 1.87
N SER A 50 16.20 -5.59 2.84
CA SER A 50 16.23 -5.17 4.25
C SER A 50 17.39 -4.22 4.55
N SER A 51 17.16 -3.25 5.43
CA SER A 51 18.13 -2.23 5.82
C SER A 51 17.86 -1.73 7.24
N PRO A 52 18.88 -1.28 8.00
CA PRO A 52 18.65 -0.59 9.27
C PRO A 52 18.09 0.84 9.10
N TYR A 53 18.03 1.35 7.86
CA TYR A 53 17.58 2.71 7.57
C TYR A 53 16.09 2.79 7.20
N ASN A 54 15.53 1.73 6.60
CA ASN A 54 14.13 1.67 6.18
C ASN A 54 13.52 0.32 6.56
N PRO A 55 12.25 0.28 7.01
CA PRO A 55 11.56 -0.97 7.26
C PRO A 55 11.32 -1.73 5.94
N SER A 56 11.45 -3.05 5.98
CA SER A 56 11.09 -3.92 4.83
C SER A 56 9.73 -4.60 5.00
N SER A 57 9.07 -4.42 6.15
CA SER A 57 7.78 -5.02 6.52
C SER A 57 7.07 -4.19 7.61
N PRO A 58 5.75 -4.38 7.84
CA PRO A 58 4.83 -5.17 7.02
C PRO A 58 4.44 -4.43 5.74
N ILE A 59 4.43 -5.16 4.62
CA ILE A 59 3.79 -4.73 3.37
C ILE A 59 2.37 -5.28 3.38
N ILE A 60 1.38 -4.40 3.37
CA ILE A 60 -0.05 -4.73 3.38
C ILE A 60 -0.76 -4.06 2.21
N GLN A 61 -2.01 -4.46 1.94
CA GLN A 61 -2.85 -3.76 0.97
C GLN A 61 -2.91 -2.25 1.26
N GLY A 62 -2.75 -1.44 0.22
CA GLY A 62 -2.66 0.01 0.28
C GLY A 62 -1.29 0.57 0.66
N SER A 63 -0.30 -0.27 0.97
CA SER A 63 1.08 0.22 1.17
C SER A 63 1.62 0.81 -0.13
N HIS A 64 2.40 1.88 -0.01
CA HIS A 64 3.17 2.42 -1.11
C HIS A 64 4.53 1.74 -1.19
N VAL A 65 4.98 1.46 -2.40
CA VAL A 65 6.19 0.70 -2.67
C VAL A 65 6.93 1.29 -3.86
N ALA A 66 8.25 1.14 -3.90
CA ALA A 66 8.99 1.25 -5.15
C ALA A 66 8.95 -0.13 -5.81
N TYR A 67 8.50 -0.19 -7.05
CA TYR A 67 8.42 -1.39 -7.86
C TYR A 67 9.43 -1.32 -9.01
N LYS A 68 10.06 -2.45 -9.33
CA LYS A 68 10.96 -2.61 -10.48
C LYS A 68 10.26 -3.41 -11.59
N PRO A 69 9.77 -2.77 -12.65
CA PRO A 69 9.24 -3.47 -13.82
C PRO A 69 10.32 -4.34 -14.47
N LYS A 70 9.93 -5.49 -15.03
CA LYS A 70 10.85 -6.40 -15.73
C LYS A 70 11.33 -5.85 -17.07
N SER A 71 10.48 -5.09 -17.74
CA SER A 71 10.74 -4.47 -19.04
C SER A 71 11.27 -3.04 -18.94
N GLY A 72 11.14 -2.39 -17.78
CA GLY A 72 11.54 -1.00 -17.57
C GLY A 72 12.92 -0.85 -16.94
N SER A 73 13.61 0.27 -17.20
CA SER A 73 14.90 0.61 -16.59
C SER A 73 14.75 1.14 -15.16
N ASP A 74 13.63 1.78 -14.85
CA ASP A 74 13.51 2.59 -13.64
C ASP A 74 12.62 1.92 -12.60
N TRP A 75 12.90 2.20 -11.33
CA TRP A 75 11.99 1.86 -10.25
C TRP A 75 10.90 2.91 -10.19
N ILE A 76 9.64 2.54 -9.99
CA ILE A 76 8.50 3.47 -9.99
C ILE A 76 7.72 3.37 -8.68
N VAL A 77 7.06 4.46 -8.28
CA VAL A 77 6.11 4.44 -7.16
C VAL A 77 4.89 3.62 -7.56
N CYS A 78 4.48 2.68 -6.72
CA CYS A 78 3.27 1.89 -6.91
C CYS A 78 2.52 1.73 -5.59
N ARG A 79 1.25 1.32 -5.68
CA ARG A 79 0.41 0.95 -4.54
C ARG A 79 0.13 -0.54 -4.55
N VAL A 80 0.20 -1.18 -3.38
CA VAL A 80 -0.12 -2.61 -3.24
C VAL A 80 -1.63 -2.80 -3.27
N GLU A 81 -2.13 -3.52 -4.26
CA GLU A 81 -3.56 -3.87 -4.36
C GLU A 81 -3.86 -5.19 -3.63
N ARG A 82 -2.91 -6.14 -3.63
CA ARG A 82 -3.07 -7.41 -2.92
C ARG A 82 -1.74 -8.02 -2.51
N VAL A 83 -1.70 -8.63 -1.34
CA VAL A 83 -0.59 -9.49 -0.89
C VAL A 83 -0.95 -10.94 -1.23
N ILE A 84 -0.20 -11.54 -2.16
CA ILE A 84 -0.42 -12.91 -2.65
C ILE A 84 0.28 -13.92 -1.74
N SER A 85 1.52 -13.61 -1.33
CA SER A 85 2.29 -14.37 -0.34
C SER A 85 3.24 -13.43 0.41
N GLU A 86 4.05 -13.95 1.35
CA GLU A 86 5.02 -13.15 2.10
C GLU A 86 5.96 -12.31 1.21
N THR A 87 6.26 -12.78 -0.01
CA THR A 87 7.20 -12.12 -0.94
C THR A 87 6.60 -11.96 -2.35
N LYS A 88 5.27 -12.02 -2.50
CA LYS A 88 4.61 -11.83 -3.79
C LYS A 88 3.41 -10.91 -3.65
N PHE A 89 3.35 -9.92 -4.53
CA PHE A 89 2.40 -8.80 -4.45
C PHE A 89 1.80 -8.51 -5.80
N GLU A 90 0.58 -8.01 -5.79
CA GLU A 90 -0.06 -7.34 -6.91
C GLU A 90 -0.02 -5.84 -6.63
N VAL A 91 0.56 -5.08 -7.55
CA VAL A 91 0.78 -3.64 -7.40
C VAL A 91 0.21 -2.89 -8.60
N ARG A 92 -0.20 -1.65 -8.38
CA ARG A 92 -0.72 -0.74 -9.41
C ARG A 92 0.13 0.52 -9.44
N ASP A 93 0.46 0.97 -10.65
CA ASP A 93 1.03 2.31 -10.86
C ASP A 93 -0.08 3.37 -10.66
N PRO A 94 0.10 4.37 -9.76
CA PRO A 94 -0.85 5.46 -9.60
C PRO A 94 -0.91 6.43 -10.78
N GLU A 95 0.08 6.45 -11.68
CA GLU A 95 0.02 7.26 -12.91
C GLU A 95 -0.43 6.40 -14.10
N PRO A 96 -1.71 6.49 -14.49
CA PRO A 96 -2.18 5.81 -15.70
C PRO A 96 -1.58 6.50 -16.92
N ASP A 97 -0.60 5.87 -17.55
CA ASP A 97 -0.20 6.22 -18.91
C ASP A 97 -1.41 5.97 -19.85
N ASP A 98 -1.56 6.74 -20.94
CA ASP A 98 -2.72 6.65 -21.84
C ASP A 98 -2.89 5.22 -22.44
N ASP A 99 -1.80 4.46 -22.54
CA ASP A 99 -1.77 3.06 -22.97
C ASP A 99 -1.91 2.03 -21.81
N HIS A 100 -1.70 2.43 -20.55
CA HIS A 100 -1.55 1.53 -19.40
C HIS A 100 -2.48 1.82 -18.22
N GLN A 101 -3.64 2.46 -18.47
CA GLN A 101 -4.64 2.80 -17.43
C GLN A 101 -4.85 1.65 -16.42
N GLY A 102 -4.27 1.79 -15.22
CA GLY A 102 -4.50 0.89 -14.10
C GLY A 102 -3.91 -0.53 -14.23
N ALA A 103 -2.86 -0.72 -15.04
CA ALA A 103 -2.19 -2.01 -15.16
C ALA A 103 -1.78 -2.57 -13.79
N LEU A 104 -2.19 -3.82 -13.53
CA LEU A 104 -1.80 -4.58 -12.34
C LEU A 104 -0.54 -5.37 -12.67
N PHE A 105 0.50 -5.16 -11.88
CA PHE A 105 1.78 -5.85 -12.00
C PHE A 105 1.96 -6.86 -10.88
N ILE A 106 2.62 -7.98 -11.19
CA ILE A 106 3.03 -8.96 -10.19
C ILE A 106 4.48 -8.70 -9.83
N ALA A 107 4.71 -8.30 -8.58
CA ALA A 107 6.03 -8.06 -8.02
C ALA A 107 6.42 -9.17 -7.05
N ASN A 108 7.66 -9.65 -7.16
CA ASN A 108 8.27 -10.49 -6.12
C ASN A 108 9.08 -9.66 -5.11
N GLY A 109 9.54 -10.29 -4.03
CA GLY A 109 10.23 -9.61 -2.93
C GLY A 109 11.54 -8.90 -3.31
N LYS A 110 12.17 -9.25 -4.45
CA LYS A 110 13.35 -8.53 -5.00
C LYS A 110 12.98 -7.36 -5.90
N GLU A 111 11.74 -7.30 -6.37
CA GLU A 111 11.24 -6.26 -7.29
C GLU A 111 10.48 -5.16 -6.54
N ILE A 112 10.46 -5.19 -5.21
CA ILE A 112 9.65 -4.29 -4.38
C ILE A 112 10.43 -3.78 -3.17
N ILE A 113 10.27 -2.51 -2.82
CA ILE A 113 10.81 -1.89 -1.60
C ILE A 113 9.70 -1.09 -0.94
N LEU A 114 9.48 -1.29 0.37
CA LEU A 114 8.46 -0.57 1.13
C LEU A 114 8.82 0.92 1.28
N LEU A 115 7.90 1.81 0.91
CA LEU A 115 8.00 3.21 1.31
C LEU A 115 7.51 3.36 2.76
N PRO A 116 8.21 4.12 3.60
CA PRO A 116 7.79 4.44 4.97
C PRO A 116 6.72 5.54 4.99
N ILE A 117 5.68 5.40 4.16
CA ILE A 117 4.46 6.20 4.18
C ILE A 117 3.27 5.28 4.46
N ASP A 118 2.22 5.83 5.05
CA ASP A 118 0.98 5.07 5.28
C ASP A 118 0.11 4.99 4.00
N LYS A 119 -1.05 4.36 4.14
CA LYS A 119 -2.01 4.18 3.03
C LYS A 119 -2.61 5.49 2.52
N ASP A 120 -2.58 6.54 3.34
CA ASP A 120 -3.10 7.87 3.04
C ASP A 120 -1.98 8.81 2.55
N GLY A 121 -0.78 8.25 2.30
CA GLY A 121 0.39 8.97 1.80
C GLY A 121 1.14 9.77 2.87
N LYS A 122 0.79 9.62 4.16
CA LYS A 122 1.45 10.39 5.22
C LYS A 122 2.75 9.71 5.66
N PRO A 123 3.82 10.50 5.92
CA PRO A 123 5.10 9.96 6.34
C PRO A 123 5.01 9.28 7.72
N LYS A 124 5.59 8.08 7.85
CA LYS A 124 5.76 7.44 9.15
C LYS A 124 6.88 8.15 9.93
N PRO A 125 6.69 8.44 11.23
CA PRO A 125 7.65 9.21 11.99
C PRO A 125 8.98 8.48 12.23
N LYS A 126 10.07 9.27 12.27
CA LYS A 126 11.43 8.92 12.74
C LYS A 126 12.17 7.82 11.97
N LEU A 127 12.63 8.14 10.75
CA LEU A 127 13.57 7.31 10.00
C LEU A 127 15.02 7.60 10.39
N LYS A 128 15.86 6.57 10.40
CA LYS A 128 17.30 6.72 10.61
C LYS A 128 17.93 7.41 9.40
N SER A 129 18.80 8.40 9.64
CA SER A 129 19.58 9.02 8.57
C SER A 129 20.57 8.04 7.97
N TYR A 130 20.76 8.09 6.65
CA TYR A 130 21.88 7.45 5.98
C TYR A 130 23.20 8.13 6.36
N LYS A 131 24.31 7.44 6.09
CA LYS A 131 25.65 8.02 6.23
C LYS A 131 26.04 8.70 4.92
N SER A 132 26.82 9.77 5.01
CA SER A 132 27.38 10.45 3.84
C SER A 132 28.18 9.47 2.97
N GLY A 133 28.09 9.62 1.65
CA GLY A 133 28.72 8.75 0.65
C GLY A 133 28.01 7.43 0.38
N MET A 134 26.89 7.14 1.06
CA MET A 134 26.13 5.91 0.79
C MET A 134 25.35 6.01 -0.51
N LYS A 135 25.44 4.96 -1.34
CA LYS A 135 24.53 4.76 -2.48
C LYS A 135 23.12 4.43 -2.00
N VAL A 136 22.14 5.13 -2.54
CA VAL A 136 20.71 5.00 -2.24
C VAL A 136 19.91 4.99 -3.54
N LEU A 137 18.65 4.59 -3.44
CA LEU A 137 17.66 4.71 -4.50
C LEU A 137 16.67 5.81 -4.08
N ALA A 138 16.49 6.86 -4.88
CA ALA A 138 15.70 8.02 -4.47
C ALA A 138 14.76 8.51 -5.57
N LYS A 139 13.54 8.91 -5.19
CA LYS A 139 12.57 9.51 -6.13
C LYS A 139 13.09 10.87 -6.59
N TYR A 140 13.12 11.11 -7.90
CA TYR A 140 13.48 12.44 -8.39
C TYR A 140 12.31 13.42 -8.12
N PRO A 141 12.59 14.70 -7.80
CA PRO A 141 11.53 15.69 -7.65
C PRO A 141 10.60 15.74 -8.87
N GLU A 142 9.30 15.92 -8.63
CA GLU A 142 8.29 16.00 -9.69
C GLU A 142 8.17 14.80 -10.65
N THR A 143 8.83 13.66 -10.37
CA THR A 143 8.64 12.41 -11.15
C THR A 143 8.07 11.29 -10.28
N THR A 144 7.60 10.21 -10.89
CA THR A 144 7.17 8.98 -10.20
C THR A 144 8.24 7.89 -10.16
N ALA A 145 9.45 8.20 -10.63
CA ALA A 145 10.55 7.26 -10.77
C ALA A 145 11.67 7.49 -9.74
N PHE A 146 12.35 6.41 -9.39
CA PHE A 146 13.53 6.40 -8.51
C PHE A 146 14.80 6.12 -9.29
N TYR A 147 15.84 6.86 -8.95
CA TYR A 147 17.14 6.82 -9.59
C TYR A 147 18.25 6.59 -8.56
N PRO A 148 19.40 6.04 -8.99
CA PRO A 148 20.58 5.95 -8.17
C PRO A 148 21.07 7.34 -7.72
N ALA A 149 21.41 7.46 -6.44
CA ALA A 149 22.00 8.68 -5.90
C ALA A 149 22.99 8.38 -4.78
N GLU A 150 23.89 9.32 -4.53
CA GLU A 150 24.75 9.36 -3.35
C GLU A 150 24.10 10.25 -2.29
N PHE A 151 24.01 9.72 -1.06
CA PHE A 151 23.54 10.49 0.09
C PHE A 151 24.63 11.44 0.58
N VAL A 152 24.32 12.73 0.68
CA VAL A 152 25.27 13.75 1.13
C VAL A 152 25.03 14.13 2.58
N GLU A 153 23.82 14.61 2.90
CA GLU A 153 23.46 15.08 4.25
C GLU A 153 21.96 15.00 4.56
N ASN A 154 21.61 15.04 5.86
CA ASN A 154 20.23 15.09 6.34
C ASN A 154 19.90 16.46 6.93
N ARG A 155 18.81 17.07 6.45
CA ARG A 155 18.25 18.34 6.93
C ARG A 155 16.85 18.11 7.48
N GLY A 156 16.76 17.36 8.58
CA GLY A 156 15.49 17.01 9.21
C GLY A 156 14.74 15.92 8.44
N THR A 157 13.65 16.29 7.77
CA THR A 157 12.85 15.39 6.92
C THR A 157 13.31 15.38 5.47
N VAL A 158 14.23 16.28 5.09
CA VAL A 158 14.77 16.41 3.74
C VAL A 158 16.19 15.87 3.71
N CYS A 159 16.52 15.09 2.69
CA CYS A 159 17.86 14.62 2.39
C CYS A 159 18.43 15.40 1.21
N MET A 160 19.70 15.77 1.28
CA MET A 160 20.43 16.30 0.12
C MET A 160 21.17 15.15 -0.55
N LEU A 161 20.91 14.97 -1.84
CA LEU A 161 21.44 13.86 -2.62
C LEU A 161 22.16 14.38 -3.86
N ARG A 162 23.12 13.59 -4.36
CA ARG A 162 23.71 13.77 -5.68
C ARG A 162 23.28 12.62 -6.57
N PHE A 163 22.44 12.90 -7.57
CA PHE A 163 21.96 11.87 -8.49
C PHE A 163 23.06 11.46 -9.49
N GLU A 164 23.10 10.18 -9.84
CA GLU A 164 23.97 9.70 -10.91
C GLU A 164 23.44 10.19 -12.27
N GLY A 165 24.32 10.70 -13.14
CA GLY A 165 23.94 11.16 -14.49
C GLY A 165 23.43 12.61 -14.59
N GLU A 166 23.45 13.38 -13.51
CA GLU A 166 23.18 14.83 -13.56
C GLU A 166 24.22 15.56 -14.43
N GLU A 167 23.74 16.42 -15.33
CA GLU A 167 24.58 17.22 -16.24
C GLU A 167 25.40 18.26 -15.48
N GLU A 168 24.80 18.85 -14.44
CA GLU A 168 25.46 19.81 -13.58
C GLU A 168 26.30 19.10 -12.51
N VAL A 169 27.62 19.15 -12.67
CA VAL A 169 28.57 18.52 -11.77
C VAL A 169 28.39 19.05 -10.35
N GLY A 170 28.12 18.13 -9.41
CA GLY A 170 28.02 18.45 -8.00
C GLY A 170 26.66 19.00 -7.55
N LYS A 171 25.67 19.08 -8.45
CA LYS A 171 24.31 19.46 -8.11
C LYS A 171 23.76 18.63 -6.94
N LEU A 172 23.17 19.32 -5.98
CA LEU A 172 22.51 18.73 -4.83
C LEU A 172 21.00 18.87 -4.98
N THR A 173 20.29 17.76 -4.88
CA THR A 173 18.85 17.70 -5.01
C THR A 173 18.23 17.37 -3.66
N ALA A 174 17.27 18.18 -3.24
CA ALA A 174 16.50 17.97 -2.02
C ALA A 174 15.41 16.93 -2.26
N VAL A 175 15.37 15.88 -1.44
CA VAL A 175 14.38 14.79 -1.53
C VAL A 175 13.87 14.45 -0.13
N ASP A 176 12.57 14.30 0.05
CA ASP A 176 12.03 13.87 1.35
C ASP A 176 12.56 12.50 1.73
N ARG A 177 12.94 12.35 3.00
CA ARG A 177 13.56 11.14 3.55
C ARG A 177 12.74 9.88 3.30
N VAL A 178 11.41 9.99 3.24
CA VAL A 178 10.53 8.85 2.96
C VAL A 178 10.68 8.29 1.54
N TYR A 179 11.17 9.09 0.60
CA TYR A 179 11.46 8.66 -0.77
C TYR A 179 12.93 8.31 -1.00
N VAL A 180 13.73 8.24 0.07
CA VAL A 180 15.11 7.74 0.03
C VAL A 180 15.13 6.32 0.57
N LEU A 181 15.46 5.38 -0.31
CA LEU A 181 15.36 3.94 -0.10
C LEU A 181 16.75 3.28 -0.09
N PRO A 182 16.91 2.13 0.56
CA PRO A 182 18.16 1.39 0.51
C PRO A 182 18.48 1.00 -0.93
N TRP A 183 19.76 1.03 -1.29
CA TRP A 183 20.20 0.49 -2.56
C TRP A 183 19.83 -1.01 -2.64
N PRO A 184 19.06 -1.43 -3.66
CA PRO A 184 18.68 -2.83 -3.84
C PRO A 184 19.90 -3.72 -4.10
N LYS A 185 19.95 -4.89 -3.45
CA LYS A 185 21.06 -5.85 -3.58
C LYS A 185 20.69 -7.00 -4.52
N GLY A 186 21.65 -7.45 -5.33
CA GLY A 186 21.51 -8.67 -6.14
C GLY A 186 20.45 -8.56 -7.23
N ILE A 187 20.37 -7.38 -7.86
CA ILE A 187 19.69 -7.17 -9.15
C ILE A 187 20.65 -7.58 -10.26
#